data_AF-A0A6M0AL11-F1
#
_entry.id   AF-A0A6M0AL11-F1
#
_cell.length_a   1.000
_cell.length_b   1.000
_cell.length_c   1.000
_cell.angle_alpha   90.00
_cell.angle_beta   90.00
_cell.angle_gamma   90.00
#
_symmetry.space_group_name_H-M   'P 1'
#
loop_
_entity.id
_entity.type
_entity.pdbx_description
1 polymer ?
#
loop_
_entity_poly.entity_id
_entity_poly.type
_entity_poly.pdbx_seq_one_letter_code
_entity_poly.pdbx_strand_id
1 'polypeptide(L)' 'MAIPGNAQRLPEMVTELVKIGIAQDLVSQRDAPRGKHVAVGPFKKRGDAERWSNRLRSAGWDARVYFSR' A
#
# COMPACT_ATOMS: atom_id res chain seq x y z
N MET A 1 2.23 3.35 4.32
CA MET A 1 0.87 3.55 3.78
C MET A 1 0.09 2.26 3.93
N ALA A 2 -1.24 2.30 3.87
CA ALA A 2 -2.07 1.10 3.78
C ALA A 2 -3.18 1.26 2.73
N ILE A 3 -3.53 0.15 2.09
CA ILE A 3 -4.60 0.02 1.10
C ILE A 3 -5.54 -1.06 1.63
N PRO A 4 -6.79 -0.73 2.00
CA PRO A 4 -7.74 -1.72 2.49
C PRO A 4 -8.07 -2.73 1.38
N GLY A 5 -8.28 -3.99 1.76
CA GLY A 5 -8.58 -5.06 0.83
C GLY A 5 -9.24 -6.24 1.52
N ASN A 6 -9.75 -7.19 0.74
CA ASN A 6 -10.27 -8.47 1.24
C ASN A 6 -9.18 -9.55 1.12
N ALA A 7 -9.18 -10.52 2.04
CA ALA A 7 -8.14 -11.55 2.14
C ALA A 7 -7.90 -12.31 0.82
N GLN A 8 -8.97 -12.51 0.04
CA GLN A 8 -8.91 -13.21 -1.25
C GLN A 8 -8.16 -12.41 -2.32
N ARG A 9 -8.26 -11.08 -2.30
CA ARG A 9 -7.63 -10.21 -3.32
C ARG A 9 -6.29 -9.65 -2.89
N LEU A 10 -5.89 -9.79 -1.62
CA LEU A 10 -4.57 -9.30 -1.16
C LEU A 10 -3.41 -9.81 -2.05
N PRO A 11 -3.34 -11.09 -2.45
CA PRO A 11 -2.27 -11.57 -3.34
C PRO A 11 -2.27 -10.89 -4.71
N GLU A 12 -3.46 -10.66 -5.27
CA GLU A 12 -3.64 -9.95 -6.53
C GLU A 12 -3.22 -8.49 -6.41
N MET A 13 -3.63 -7.82 -5.33
CA MET A 13 -3.24 -6.44 -5.02
C MET A 13 -1.72 -6.30 -4.93
N VAL A 14 -1.03 -7.21 -4.23
CA VAL A 14 0.44 -7.21 -4.17
C VAL A 14 1.03 -7.29 -5.58
N THR A 15 0.52 -8.20 -6.41
CA THR A 15 0.98 -8.36 -7.78
C THR A 15 0.77 -7.10 -8.62
N GLU A 16 -0.39 -6.44 -8.49
CA GLU A 16 -0.68 -5.18 -9.17
C GLU A 16 0.25 -4.05 -8.71
N LEU A 17 0.48 -3.92 -7.40
CA LEU A 17 1.39 -2.91 -6.85
C LEU A 17 2.83 -3.10 -7.36
N VAL A 18 3.29 -4.34 -7.42
CA VAL A 18 4.62 -4.68 -7.99
C VAL A 18 4.67 -4.34 -9.48
N LYS A 19 3.62 -4.63 -10.25
CA LYS A 19 3.52 -4.25 -11.68
C LYS A 19 3.54 -2.74 -11.91
N ILE A 20 2.98 -1.95 -10.99
CA ILE A 20 3.00 -0.48 -11.05
C ILE A 20 4.42 0.08 -10.74
N GLY A 21 5.32 -0.75 -10.21
CA GLY A 21 6.73 -0.44 -9.96
C GLY A 21 7.07 -0.25 -8.48
N ILE A 22 6.20 -0.68 -7.56
CA ILE A 22 6.50 -0.70 -6.13
C ILE A 22 7.37 -1.93 -5.86
N ALA A 23 8.49 -1.74 -5.15
CA ALA A 23 9.34 -2.86 -4.78
C ALA A 23 8.55 -3.85 -3.91
N GLN A 24 8.63 -5.15 -4.22
CA GLN A 24 7.93 -6.19 -3.47
C GLN A 24 8.31 -6.19 -1.98
N ASP A 25 9.55 -5.85 -1.64
CA ASP A 25 10.03 -5.69 -0.26
C ASP A 25 9.26 -4.63 0.53
N LEU A 26 8.75 -3.60 -0.15
CA LEU A 26 7.94 -2.56 0.47
C LEU A 26 6.48 -3.00 0.62
N VAL A 27 6.05 -4.12 0.05
CA VAL A 27 4.64 -4.54 0.05
C VAL A 27 4.46 -5.67 1.04
N SER A 28 3.63 -5.46 2.05
CA SER A 28 3.34 -6.44 3.10
C SER A 28 1.84 -6.57 3.31
N GLN A 29 1.33 -7.80 3.30
CA GLN A 29 -0.06 -8.08 3.67
C GLN A 29 -0.19 -8.05 5.20
N ARG A 30 -1.21 -7.36 5.71
CA ARG A 30 -1.49 -7.24 7.15
C ARG A 30 -2.97 -7.41 7.41
N ASP A 31 -3.32 -7.90 8.59
CA ASP A 31 -4.72 -8.08 9.02
C ASP A 31 -5.10 -7.35 10.30
N ALA A 32 -4.11 -6.84 11.02
CA ALA A 32 -4.30 -6.00 12.20
C ALA A 32 -3.48 -4.71 12.06
N PRO A 33 -3.95 -3.58 12.63
CA PRO A 33 -5.10 -3.42 13.52
C PRO A 33 -6.43 -3.01 12.85
N ARG A 34 -6.46 -2.79 11.53
CA ARG A 34 -7.61 -2.21 10.80
C ARG A 34 -8.36 -3.21 9.90
N GLY A 35 -8.20 -4.51 10.13
CA GLY A 35 -8.66 -5.56 9.22
C GLY A 35 -7.66 -5.85 8.10
N LYS A 36 -8.04 -6.69 7.13
CA LYS A 36 -7.21 -7.13 6.01
C LYS A 36 -6.83 -5.93 5.11
N HIS A 37 -5.54 -5.72 4.88
CA HIS A 37 -5.02 -4.62 4.07
C HIS A 37 -3.62 -4.93 3.54
N VAL A 38 -3.22 -4.22 2.49
CA VAL A 38 -1.84 -4.19 2.01
C VAL A 38 -1.15 -2.96 2.58
N ALA A 39 -0.12 -3.17 3.39
CA ALA A 39 0.80 -2.14 3.81
C ALA A 39 1.87 -1.93 2.73
N VAL A 40 2.13 -0.67 2.38
CA VAL A 40 3.26 -0.30 1.52
C VAL A 40 4.20 0.64 2.28
N GLY A 41 5.46 0.24 2.42
CA GLY A 41 6.49 0.88 3.23
C GLY A 41 7.11 -0.10 4.24
N PRO A 42 7.94 0.38 5.17
CA PRO A 42 8.13 1.78 5.57
C PRO A 42 8.86 2.63 4.53
N PHE A 43 8.43 3.88 4.36
CA PHE A 43 9.11 4.86 3.51
C PHE A 43 10.00 5.77 4.37
N LYS A 44 11.27 5.95 3.97
CA LYS A 44 12.22 6.83 4.70
C LYS A 44 11.83 8.31 4.60
N LYS A 45 11.24 8.73 3.47
CA LYS A 45 10.79 10.10 3.25
C LYS A 45 9.28 10.14 3.12
N ARG A 46 8.66 11.10 3.80
CA ARG A 46 7.23 11.38 3.69
C ARG A 46 6.80 11.65 2.24
N GLY A 47 7.60 12.40 1.48
CA GLY A 47 7.32 12.70 0.08
C GLY A 47 7.25 11.45 -0.83
N ASP A 48 8.00 10.40 -0.53
CA ASP A 48 7.94 9.15 -1.30
C ASP A 48 6.60 8.43 -1.06
N ALA A 49 6.14 8.39 0.21
CA ALA A 49 4.86 7.81 0.57
C ALA A 49 3.69 8.57 -0.07
N GLU A 50 3.74 9.92 -0.06
CA GLU A 50 2.72 10.78 -0.66
C GLU A 50 2.70 10.65 -2.19
N ARG A 51 3.87 10.60 -2.84
CA ARG A 51 3.97 10.39 -4.29
C ARG A 51 3.32 9.08 -4.72
N TRP A 52 3.62 7.99 -4.02
CA TRP A 52 2.97 6.69 -4.28
C TRP A 52 1.48 6.72 -3.98
N SER A 53 1.06 7.36 -2.89
CA SER A 53 -0.36 7.55 -2.56
C SER A 53 -1.13 8.27 -3.65
N ASN A 54 -0.58 9.35 -4.19
CA ASN A 54 -1.23 10.11 -5.25
C ASN A 54 -1.32 9.30 -6.54
N ARG A 55 -0.25 8.56 -6.89
CA ARG A 55 -0.23 7.70 -8.07
C ARG A 55 -1.27 6.58 -7.97
N LEU A 56 -1.35 5.90 -6.82
CA LEU A 56 -2.30 4.81 -6.59
C LEU A 56 -3.74 5.31 -6.53
N ARG A 57 -3.99 6.46 -5.87
CA ARG A 57 -5.32 7.11 -5.87
C ARG A 57 -5.76 7.50 -7.27
N SER A 58 -4.85 8.03 -8.10
CA SER A 58 -5.13 8.34 -9.51
C SER A 58 -5.46 7.09 -10.34
N ALA A 59 -4.99 5.91 -9.93
CA ALA A 59 -5.33 4.63 -10.53
C ALA A 59 -6.58 3.96 -9.91
N GLY A 60 -7.30 4.67 -9.03
CA GLY A 60 -8.55 4.20 -8.41
C GLY A 60 -8.39 3.45 -7.10
N TRP A 61 -7.18 3.40 -6.52
CA TRP A 61 -6.93 2.69 -5.26
C TRP A 61 -7.15 3.58 -4.04
N ASP A 62 -7.72 3.02 -2.97
CA ASP A 62 -7.85 3.71 -1.67
C ASP A 62 -6.54 3.67 -0.87
N ALA A 63 -5.50 4.29 -1.41
CA ALA A 63 -4.19 4.33 -0.80
C ALA A 63 -4.13 5.43 0.26
N ARG A 64 -3.85 5.07 1.52
CA ARG A 64 -3.83 5.99 2.66
C ARG A 64 -2.46 6.02 3.31
N VAL A 65 -1.85 7.20 3.41
CA VAL A 65 -0.57 7.37 4.10
C VAL A 65 -0.82 7.51 5.60
N TYR A 66 -0.08 6.74 6.39
CA TYR A 66 -0.07 6.85 7.84
C TYR A 66 1.36 7.17 8.25
N PHE A 67 1.50 8.19 9.08
CA PHE A 67 2.75 8.56 9.71
C PHE A 67 2.63 8.14 11.18
N SER A 68 3.43 7.16 11.59
CA SER A 68 3.70 6.95 13.01
C SER A 68 4.53 8.14 13.48
N ARG A 69 4.04 8.84 14.51
CA ARG A 69 4.68 10.00 15.10
C ARG A 69 5.81 9.58 16.03
#